data_AF-A0AAX2EZN6-F1
#
_entry.id   AF-A0AAX2EZN6-F1
#
_cell.length_a   1.000
_cell.length_b   1.000
_cell.length_c   1.000
_cell.angle_alpha   90.00
_cell.angle_beta   90.00
_cell.angle_gamma   90.00
#
_symmetry.space_group_name_H-M   'P 1'
#
loop_
_entity.id
_entity.type
_entity.pdbx_description
1 polymer ?
#
loop_
_entity_poly.entity_id
_entity_poly.type
_entity_poly.pdbx_seq_one_letter_code
_entity_poly.pdbx_strand_id
1 'polypeptide(L)'
;MTVNYTGMSRVNGRSLTDSQHISQSMGDILRTPVGSRVMRREYGSLLSTLSKITTEQSEGRMTVNVTGQLVSTGETLSLTIPVS
;
A
#
# COMPACT_ATOMS: atom_id res chain seq x y z
N MET A 1 10.35 20.96 -1.07
CA MET A 1 11.30 19.84 -0.96
C MET A 1 10.62 18.65 -1.61
N THR A 2 11.16 18.08 -2.68
CA THR A 2 10.58 16.89 -3.33
C THR A 2 11.12 15.67 -2.61
N VAL A 3 10.23 14.88 -2.01
CA VAL A 3 10.61 13.62 -1.34
C VAL A 3 10.75 12.55 -2.42
N ASN A 4 11.95 11.98 -2.55
CA ASN A 4 12.20 10.85 -3.44
C ASN A 4 12.09 9.55 -2.61
N TYR A 5 11.21 8.64 -3.02
CA TYR A 5 11.01 7.38 -2.31
C TYR A 5 11.82 6.28 -2.99
N THR A 6 12.83 5.72 -2.32
CA THR A 6 13.66 4.64 -2.90
C THR A 6 13.56 3.37 -2.07
N GLY A 7 13.71 2.22 -2.73
CA GLY A 7 13.71 0.91 -2.07
C GLY A 7 14.09 -0.22 -3.01
N MET A 8 13.83 -1.45 -2.59
CA MET A 8 14.18 -2.66 -3.34
C MET A 8 12.93 -3.45 -3.73
N SER A 9 12.92 -3.97 -4.95
CA SER A 9 11.87 -4.86 -5.45
C SER A 9 11.89 -6.19 -4.72
N ARG A 10 10.75 -6.59 -4.16
CA ARG A 10 10.57 -7.89 -3.51
C ARG A 10 10.62 -9.07 -4.50
N VAL A 11 10.43 -8.81 -5.79
CA VAL A 11 10.37 -9.84 -6.84
C VAL A 11 11.76 -10.17 -7.40
N ASN A 12 12.59 -9.15 -7.63
CA ASN A 12 13.84 -9.32 -8.37
C ASN A 12 15.04 -8.58 -7.75
N GLY A 13 14.88 -7.94 -6.59
CA GLY A 13 15.97 -7.26 -5.88
C GLY A 13 16.47 -5.96 -6.53
N ARG A 14 15.88 -5.50 -7.63
CA ARG A 14 16.28 -4.24 -8.29
C ARG A 14 15.79 -3.03 -7.50
N SER A 15 16.48 -1.89 -7.66
CA SER A 15 16.03 -0.62 -7.06
C SER A 15 14.68 -0.20 -7.63
N LEU A 16 13.77 0.18 -6.75
CA LEU A 16 12.49 0.80 -7.05
C LEU A 16 12.52 2.26 -6.62
N THR A 17 11.81 3.10 -7.37
CA THR A 17 11.63 4.52 -7.05
C THR A 17 10.15 4.90 -7.03
N ASP A 18 9.84 5.92 -6.24
CA ASP A 18 8.57 6.65 -6.16
C ASP A 18 7.33 5.75 -6.21
N SER A 19 6.56 5.85 -7.29
CA SER A 19 5.30 5.13 -7.46
C SER A 19 5.45 3.62 -7.37
N GLN A 20 6.56 3.06 -7.86
CA GLN A 20 6.81 1.62 -7.80
C GLN A 20 7.07 1.18 -6.35
N HIS A 21 7.89 1.96 -5.64
CA HIS A 21 8.21 1.65 -4.25
C HIS A 21 6.98 1.82 -3.32
N ILE A 22 6.19 2.87 -3.55
CA ILE A 22 4.95 3.13 -2.80
C ILE A 22 3.91 2.05 -3.08
N SER A 23 3.67 1.71 -4.35
CA SER A 23 2.70 0.66 -4.70
C SER A 23 3.10 -0.69 -4.08
N GLN A 24 4.39 -1.04 -4.09
CA GLN A 24 4.89 -2.23 -3.41
C GLN A 24 4.63 -2.18 -1.89
N SER A 25 4.96 -1.07 -1.25
CA SER A 25 4.84 -0.92 0.20
C SER A 25 3.37 -0.95 0.64
N MET A 26 2.50 -0.25 -0.09
CA MET A 26 1.04 -0.29 0.12
C MET A 26 0.52 -1.72 -0.05
N GLY A 27 0.99 -2.44 -1.07
CA GLY A 27 0.65 -3.84 -1.28
C GLY A 27 1.11 -4.76 -0.14
N ASP A 28 2.29 -4.54 0.44
CA ASP A 28 2.80 -5.30 1.58
C ASP A 28 1.96 -5.04 2.84
N ILE A 29 1.68 -3.77 3.15
CA ILE A 29 0.86 -3.39 4.31
C ILE A 29 -0.55 -3.95 4.18
N LEU A 30 -1.23 -3.66 3.06
CA LEU A 30 -2.66 -3.94 2.91
C LEU A 30 -2.98 -5.42 2.76
N ARG A 31 -2.07 -6.23 2.18
CA ARG A 31 -2.26 -7.68 2.05
C ARG A 31 -1.78 -8.47 3.26
N THR A 32 -1.06 -7.85 4.20
CA THR A 32 -0.60 -8.55 5.41
C THR A 32 -1.68 -8.44 6.48
N PRO A 33 -2.29 -9.54 6.95
CA PRO A 33 -3.24 -9.47 8.06
C PRO A 33 -2.53 -9.02 9.34
N VAL A 34 -3.16 -8.14 10.11
CA VAL A 34 -2.67 -7.76 11.45
C VAL A 34 -2.45 -9.02 12.30
N GLY A 35 -1.34 -9.07 13.03
CA GLY A 35 -0.96 -10.20 13.88
C GLY A 35 -0.19 -11.32 13.18
N SER A 36 -0.12 -11.32 11.85
CA SER A 36 0.58 -12.38 11.09
C SER A 36 2.10 -12.22 11.05
N ARG A 37 2.62 -10.98 11.11
CA ARG A 37 4.06 -10.73 11.02
C ARG A 37 4.75 -10.97 12.36
N VAL A 38 5.72 -11.90 12.36
CA VAL A 38 6.54 -12.25 13.52
C VAL A 38 7.27 -11.01 14.04
N MET A 39 7.28 -10.82 15.37
CA MET A 39 7.85 -9.65 16.06
C MET A 39 7.28 -8.27 15.67
N ARG A 40 6.25 -8.20 14.81
CA ARG A 40 5.57 -6.95 14.42
C ARG A 40 4.06 -7.17 14.29
N ARG A 41 3.40 -7.49 15.41
CA ARG A 41 1.98 -7.88 15.42
C ARG A 41 1.03 -6.77 15.00
N GLU A 42 1.40 -5.51 15.21
CA GLU A 42 0.60 -4.35 14.78
C GLU A 42 0.76 -4.02 13.29
N TYR A 43 1.67 -4.69 12.57
CA TYR A 43 1.86 -4.46 11.14
C TYR A 43 0.80 -5.18 10.32
N GLY A 44 0.18 -4.45 9.40
CA GLY A 44 -0.73 -5.02 8.40
C GLY A 44 -2.02 -4.22 8.27
N SER A 45 -3.07 -4.88 7.80
CA SER A 45 -4.42 -4.33 7.73
C SER A 45 -5.47 -5.29 8.29
N LEU A 46 -6.63 -4.73 8.62
CA LEU A 46 -7.85 -5.47 8.97
C LEU A 46 -8.72 -5.71 7.72
N LEU A 47 -8.12 -5.74 6.53
CA LEU A 47 -8.82 -6.08 5.30
C LEU A 47 -8.88 -7.60 5.14
N SER A 48 -10.05 -8.12 4.79
CA SER A 48 -10.25 -9.54 4.47
C SER A 48 -9.84 -9.81 3.02
N THR A 49 -10.18 -8.88 2.13
CA THR A 49 -9.90 -8.94 0.71
C THR A 49 -9.42 -7.58 0.23
N LEU A 50 -8.37 -7.58 -0.59
CA LEU A 50 -7.91 -6.40 -1.31
C LEU A 50 -8.30 -6.55 -2.77
N SER A 51 -9.22 -5.71 -3.24
CA SER A 51 -9.74 -5.78 -4.61
C SER A 51 -8.87 -5.01 -5.59
N LYS A 52 -8.46 -3.79 -5.24
CA LYS A 52 -7.73 -2.91 -6.17
C LYS A 52 -6.81 -1.95 -5.43
N ILE A 53 -5.60 -1.78 -5.95
CA ILE A 53 -4.71 -0.66 -5.61
C ILE A 53 -4.27 -0.04 -6.92
N THR A 54 -4.49 1.27 -7.09
CA THR A 54 -3.89 2.05 -8.17
C THR A 54 -3.11 3.22 -7.59
N THR A 55 -1.99 3.52 -8.23
CA THR A 55 -1.17 4.69 -7.90
C THR A 55 -1.16 5.57 -9.13
N GLU A 56 -1.67 6.78 -8.98
CA GLU A 56 -1.77 7.77 -10.04
C GLU A 56 -0.88 8.95 -9.66
N GLN A 57 -0.13 9.46 -10.64
CA GLN A 57 0.70 10.65 -10.47
C GLN A 57 0.15 11.71 -11.41
N SER A 58 -0.43 12.78 -10.87
CA SER A 58 -0.99 13.90 -11.63
C SER A 58 -0.51 15.21 -11.02
N GLU A 59 -0.03 16.13 -11.87
CA GLU A 59 0.48 17.46 -11.48
C GLU A 59 1.51 17.46 -10.34
N GLY A 60 2.42 16.48 -10.33
CA GLY A 60 3.45 16.36 -9.29
C GLY A 60 2.94 15.87 -7.93
N ARG A 61 1.66 15.51 -7.83
CA ARG A 61 1.05 14.89 -6.66
C ARG A 61 0.75 13.44 -6.95
N MET A 62 1.21 12.55 -6.08
CA MET A 62 0.91 11.14 -6.18
C MET A 62 -0.32 10.82 -5.32
N THR A 63 -1.28 10.10 -5.89
CA THR A 63 -2.50 9.66 -5.21
C THR A 63 -2.59 8.15 -5.28
N VAL A 64 -2.83 7.51 -4.14
CA VAL A 64 -3.04 6.07 -4.05
C VAL A 64 -4.52 5.82 -3.81
N ASN A 65 -5.16 5.13 -4.75
CA ASN A 65 -6.53 4.64 -4.60
C ASN A 65 -6.48 3.18 -4.14
N VAL A 66 -7.20 2.90 -3.07
CA VAL A 66 -7.28 1.56 -2.45
C VAL A 66 -8.74 1.17 -2.31
N THR A 67 -9.08 -0.02 -2.78
CA THR A 67 -10.40 -0.63 -2.57
C THR A 67 -10.23 -2.04 -2.00
N GLY A 68 -10.92 -2.32 -0.90
CA GLY A 68 -10.93 -3.64 -0.24
C GLY A 68 -12.14 -3.82 0.66
N GLN A 69 -12.20 -4.93 1.38
CA GLN A 69 -13.29 -5.25 2.32
C GLN A 69 -12.75 -5.40 3.75
N LEU A 70 -13.49 -4.87 4.72
CA LEU A 70 -13.15 -4.98 6.14
C LEU A 70 -13.47 -6.39 6.67
N VAL A 71 -12.60 -6.91 7.56
CA VAL A 71 -12.80 -8.22 8.22
C VAL A 71 -14.03 -8.22 9.14
N SER A 72 -14.31 -7.10 9.81
CA SER A 72 -15.37 -7.04 10.84
C SER A 72 -16.78 -6.92 10.26
N THR A 73 -16.96 -6.17 9.18
CA THR A 73 -18.29 -5.85 8.62
C THR A 73 -18.53 -6.45 7.24
N GLY A 74 -17.49 -6.86 6.52
CA GLY A 74 -17.57 -7.22 5.10
C GLY A 74 -17.83 -6.03 4.18
N GLU A 75 -17.86 -4.81 4.71
CA GLU A 75 -18.12 -3.59 3.95
C GLU A 75 -16.92 -3.23 3.07
N THR A 76 -17.21 -2.69 1.88
CA THR A 76 -16.19 -2.18 0.96
C THR A 76 -15.66 -0.83 1.45
N LEU A 77 -14.37 -0.77 1.72
CA LEU A 77 -13.63 0.46 1.98
C LEU A 77 -12.94 0.94 0.70
N SER A 78 -13.22 2.18 0.30
CA SER A 78 -12.49 2.88 -0.76
C SER A 78 -11.82 4.13 -0.20
N LEU A 79 -10.50 4.25 -0.37
CA LEU A 79 -9.70 5.35 0.17
C LEU A 79 -8.80 5.93 -0.92
N THR A 80 -8.71 7.27 -0.96
CA THR A 80 -7.76 8.01 -1.79
C THR A 80 -6.77 8.73 -0.88
N ILE A 81 -5.51 8.34 -0.95
CA ILE A 81 -4.43 8.87 -0.11
C ILE A 81 -3.52 9.75 -0.97
N PRO A 82 -3.47 11.08 -0.74
CA PRO A 82 -2.44 11.92 -1.34
C PRO A 82 -1.09 11.66 -0.67
N VAL A 83 -0.06 11.48 -1.49
CA VAL A 83 1.34 11.37 -1.09
C VAL A 83 2.02 12.69 -1.47
N SER A 84 2.57 13.36 -0.46
CA SER A 84 3.27 14.65 -0.56
C SER A 84 4.78 14.52 -0.54
#